data_AF-A0A8T6SGZ6-F1
#
_entry.id   AF-A0A8T6SGZ6-F1
#
_cell.length_a   1.000
_cell.length_b   1.000
_cell.length_c   1.000
_cell.angle_alpha   90.00
_cell.angle_beta   90.00
_cell.angle_gamma   90.00
#
_symmetry.space_group_name_H-M   'P 1'
#
loop_
_entity.id
_entity.type
_entity.pdbx_description
1 polymer ?
#
loop_
_entity_poly.entity_id
_entity_poly.type
_entity_poly.pdbx_seq_one_letter_code
_entity_poly.pdbx_strand_id
1 'polypeptide(L)'
;QGHIRLPNFMAGGFTLNWGRGTGGTNEVFSRPFTTVYGVVMSRYNSTADPEREAQPQNITTTGFLISTNGPAANNFWVAVGVS
;
A
#
# COMPACT_ATOMS: atom_id res chain seq x y z
N GLN A 1 -14.12 8.54 0.00
CA GLN A 1 -12.83 8.57 -0.73
C GLN A 1 -12.44 7.12 -1.00
N GLY A 2 -12.26 6.75 -2.27
CA GLY A 2 -12.35 5.36 -2.72
C GLY A 2 -11.04 4.60 -2.57
N HIS A 3 -11.01 3.64 -1.65
CA HIS A 3 -9.98 2.61 -1.62
C HIS A 3 -10.41 1.50 -2.58
N ILE A 4 -9.53 1.11 -3.50
CA ILE A 4 -9.77 -0.06 -4.34
C ILE A 4 -8.82 -1.15 -3.88
N ARG A 5 -9.38 -2.19 -3.26
CA ARG A 5 -8.67 -3.44 -2.98
C ARG A 5 -8.84 -4.36 -4.17
N LEU A 6 -7.73 -4.83 -4.70
CA LEU A 6 -7.74 -5.72 -5.85
C LEU A 6 -7.50 -7.16 -5.37
N PRO A 7 -7.86 -8.18 -6.18
CA PRO A 7 -7.72 -9.58 -5.79
C PRO A 7 -6.27 -9.92 -5.44
N ASN A 8 -6.08 -10.79 -4.44
CA ASN A 8 -4.75 -11.26 -4.09
C ASN A 8 -4.23 -12.27 -5.11
N PHE A 9 -2.91 -12.30 -5.29
CA PHE A 9 -2.23 -13.36 -6.01
C PHE A 9 -1.49 -14.26 -5.03
N MET A 10 -1.56 -15.58 -5.23
CA MET A 10 -0.82 -16.56 -4.44
C MET A 10 -0.01 -17.47 -5.35
N ALA A 11 1.29 -17.59 -5.09
CA ALA A 11 2.17 -18.53 -5.79
C ALA A 11 3.33 -18.95 -4.89
N GLY A 12 3.66 -20.24 -4.86
CA GLY A 12 4.82 -20.75 -4.11
C GLY A 12 4.80 -20.44 -2.61
N GLY A 13 3.62 -20.27 -2.01
CA GLY A 13 3.46 -19.89 -0.60
C GLY A 13 3.49 -18.39 -0.32
N PHE A 14 3.82 -17.56 -1.32
CA PHE A 14 3.77 -16.11 -1.21
C PHE A 14 2.39 -15.57 -1.56
N THR A 15 2.00 -14.52 -0.87
CA THR A 15 0.80 -13.73 -1.12
C THR A 15 1.19 -12.32 -1.53
N LEU A 16 0.49 -11.79 -2.53
CA LEU A 16 0.53 -10.38 -2.90
C LEU A 16 -0.82 -9.74 -2.60
N ASN A 17 -0.82 -8.65 -1.84
CA ASN A 17 -1.93 -7.72 -1.72
C ASN A 17 -1.56 -6.45 -2.50
N TRP A 18 -2.51 -5.84 -3.19
CA TRP A 18 -2.27 -4.54 -3.81
C TRP A 18 -3.54 -3.70 -3.88
N GLY A 19 -3.37 -2.40 -4.04
CA GLY A 19 -4.50 -1.49 -4.03
C GLY A 19 -4.14 -0.05 -4.35
N ARG A 20 -5.14 0.80 -4.17
CA ARG A 20 -5.04 2.25 -4.35
C ARG A 20 -5.54 2.95 -3.09
N GLY A 21 -4.81 3.96 -2.64
CA GLY A 21 -5.11 4.70 -1.42
C GLY A 21 -4.61 6.14 -1.49
N THR A 22 -5.00 6.96 -0.51
CA THR A 22 -4.67 8.39 -0.46
C THR A 22 -3.68 8.65 0.68
N GLY A 23 -2.80 9.66 0.55
CA GLY A 23 -1.92 10.06 1.66
C GLY A 23 -2.71 10.36 2.95
N GLY A 24 -2.21 9.87 4.08
CA GLY A 24 -2.82 10.02 5.40
C GLY A 24 -3.85 8.95 5.77
N THR A 25 -4.08 7.94 4.94
CA THR A 25 -5.04 6.86 5.21
C THR A 25 -4.37 5.55 5.62
N ASN A 26 -5.05 4.82 6.51
CA ASN A 26 -4.70 3.43 6.82
C ASN A 26 -5.24 2.50 5.73
N GLU A 27 -4.35 1.69 5.17
CA GLU A 27 -4.68 0.62 4.25
C GLU A 27 -4.75 -0.70 5.01
N VAL A 28 -5.77 -1.49 4.71
CA VAL A 28 -5.95 -2.83 5.27
C VAL A 28 -5.79 -3.83 4.15
N PHE A 29 -4.90 -4.80 4.35
CA PHE A 29 -4.71 -5.89 3.41
C PHE A 29 -6.01 -6.68 3.26
N SER A 30 -6.38 -6.99 2.02
CA SER A 30 -7.57 -7.78 1.74
C SER A 30 -7.43 -9.22 2.26
N ARG A 31 -6.19 -9.71 2.36
CA ARG A 31 -5.83 -10.90 3.11
C ARG A 31 -4.69 -10.58 4.09
N PRO A 32 -4.89 -10.78 5.40
CA PRO A 32 -3.80 -10.66 6.37
C PRO A 32 -2.63 -11.57 6.03
N PHE A 33 -1.42 -11.10 6.32
CA PHE A 33 -0.21 -11.89 6.24
C PHE A 33 0.11 -12.53 7.60
N THR A 34 0.65 -13.74 7.63
CA THR A 34 1.36 -14.25 8.80
C THR A 34 2.70 -13.53 8.96
N THR A 35 3.36 -13.17 7.86
CA THR A 35 4.59 -12.36 7.86
C THR A 35 4.63 -11.46 6.64
N VAL A 36 4.97 -10.19 6.84
CA VAL A 36 5.13 -9.20 5.77
C VAL A 36 6.61 -9.06 5.45
N TYR A 37 6.97 -9.20 4.18
CA TYR A 37 8.35 -8.97 3.73
C TYR A 37 8.57 -7.54 3.27
N GLY A 38 7.55 -6.89 2.72
CA GLY A 38 7.64 -5.49 2.34
C GLY A 38 6.38 -4.92 1.74
N VAL A 39 6.34 -3.58 1.70
CA VAL A 39 5.34 -2.80 0.99
C VAL A 39 6.09 -1.81 0.12
N VAL A 40 5.75 -1.77 -1.15
CA VAL A 40 6.23 -0.75 -2.10
C VAL A 40 5.04 0.06 -2.58
N MET A 41 5.25 1.35 -2.82
CA MET A 41 4.21 2.22 -3.34
C MET A 41 4.76 3.22 -4.35
N SER A 42 3.87 3.68 -5.20
CA SER A 42 4.14 4.72 -6.18
C SER A 42 2.92 5.62 -6.31
N ARG A 43 3.16 6.90 -6.58
CA ARG A 43 2.08 7.85 -6.87
C ARG A 43 1.54 7.58 -8.25
N TYR A 44 0.21 7.66 -8.41
CA TYR A 44 -0.41 7.68 -9.74
C TYR A 44 -1.28 8.93 -9.87
N ASN A 45 -1.16 9.64 -11.00
CA ASN A 45 -1.98 10.79 -11.36
C ASN A 45 -1.78 12.06 -10.48
N SER A 46 -0.54 12.43 -10.19
CA SER A 46 -0.18 13.64 -9.45
C SER A 46 0.62 14.58 -10.35
N THR A 47 0.11 15.78 -10.63
CA THR A 47 0.89 16.91 -11.17
C THR A 47 1.82 17.54 -10.13
N ALA A 48 1.81 17.04 -8.89
CA ALA A 48 2.60 17.58 -7.80
C ALA A 48 4.03 17.02 -7.78
N ASP A 49 4.95 17.95 -7.55
CA ASP A 49 6.35 17.86 -7.14
C ASP A 49 6.94 16.44 -6.97
N PRO A 50 7.91 16.04 -7.83
CA PRO A 50 8.57 14.73 -7.78
C PRO A 50 9.39 14.51 -6.50
N GLU A 51 9.73 15.56 -5.74
CA GLU A 51 10.54 15.42 -4.52
C GLU A 51 9.75 14.97 -3.28
N ARG A 52 8.41 14.94 -3.37
CA ARG A 52 7.59 14.42 -2.28
C ARG A 52 7.26 12.98 -2.62
N GLU A 53 7.75 12.02 -1.86
CA GLU A 53 7.35 10.62 -2.01
C GLU A 53 6.27 10.25 -0.98
N ALA A 54 5.43 9.27 -1.32
CA ALA A 54 4.59 8.60 -0.34
C ALA A 54 5.36 7.37 0.16
N GLN A 55 5.30 7.12 1.46
CA GLN A 55 6.05 6.03 2.09
C GLN A 55 5.12 5.21 3.00
N PRO A 56 5.26 3.87 3.02
CA PRO A 56 4.51 3.06 3.96
C PRO A 56 5.09 3.22 5.36
N GLN A 57 4.22 3.42 6.34
CA GLN A 57 4.58 3.49 7.76
C GLN A 57 3.74 2.53 8.58
N ASN A 58 4.22 2.16 9.77
CA ASN A 58 3.51 1.29 10.70
C ASN A 58 3.00 0.00 10.05
N ILE A 59 3.85 -0.65 9.24
CA ILE A 59 3.49 -1.88 8.54
C ILE A 59 3.26 -2.99 9.59
N THR A 60 2.09 -3.60 9.53
CA THR A 60 1.66 -4.74 10.36
C THR A 60 1.21 -5.89 9.48
N THR A 61 0.88 -7.03 10.06
CA THR A 61 0.32 -8.19 9.36
C THR A 61 -1.05 -7.93 8.71
N THR A 62 -1.77 -6.89 9.12
CA THR A 62 -3.12 -6.60 8.64
C THR A 62 -3.21 -5.34 7.79
N GLY A 63 -2.18 -4.49 7.79
CA GLY A 63 -2.21 -3.22 7.08
C GLY A 63 -1.05 -2.29 7.39
N PHE A 64 -1.14 -1.06 6.89
CA PHE A 64 -0.12 -0.02 7.04
C PHE A 64 -0.73 1.37 6.86
N LEU A 65 0.00 2.43 7.23
CA LEU A 65 -0.34 3.83 6.98
C LEU A 65 0.36 4.33 5.72
N ILE A 66 -0.35 4.98 4.80
CA ILE A 66 0.27 5.76 3.72
C ILE A 66 0.67 7.12 4.28
N SER A 67 1.97 7.33 4.52
CA SER A 67 2.50 8.62 4.96
C SER A 67 2.93 9.47 3.77
N THR A 68 2.63 10.77 3.79
CA THR A 68 3.00 11.71 2.72
C THR A 68 3.48 13.04 3.30
N ASN A 69 4.62 13.55 2.82
CA ASN A 69 5.15 14.86 3.22
C ASN A 69 4.49 16.03 2.44
N GLY A 70 3.21 15.95 2.11
CA GLY A 70 2.51 16.93 1.27
C GLY A 70 1.00 16.69 1.19
N PRO A 71 0.27 17.44 0.34
CA PRO A 71 -1.16 17.25 0.17
C PRO A 71 -1.48 15.81 -0.25
N ALA A 72 -2.67 15.37 0.13
CA ALA A 72 -3.21 14.03 -0.12
C ALA A 72 -2.99 13.57 -1.57
N ALA A 73 -1.96 12.75 -1.79
CA ALA A 73 -1.65 12.16 -3.09
C ALA A 73 -2.33 10.81 -3.26
N ASN A 74 -2.71 10.44 -4.49
CA ASN A 74 -3.20 9.10 -4.80
C ASN A 74 -2.01 8.17 -5.06
N ASN A 75 -2.00 7.01 -4.41
CA ASN A 75 -0.92 6.06 -4.42
C ASN A 75 -1.43 4.68 -4.80
N PHE A 76 -0.65 3.99 -5.64
CA PHE A 76 -0.77 2.57 -5.87
C PHE A 76 0.26 1.87 -5.00
N TRP A 77 -0.10 0.76 -4.38
CA TRP A 77 0.78 0.03 -3.49
C TRP A 77 0.68 -1.48 -3.73
N VAL A 78 1.78 -2.17 -3.46
CA VAL A 78 1.88 -3.64 -3.47
C VAL A 78 2.57 -4.06 -2.19
N ALA A 79 1.96 -5.02 -1.49
CA ALA A 79 2.50 -5.66 -0.30
C ALA A 79 2.74 -7.14 -0.58
N VAL A 80 3.86 -7.66 -0.11
CA VAL A 80 4.27 -9.06 -0.27
C VAL A 80 4.55 -9.69 1.09
N GLY A 81 4.13 -10.94 1.24
CA GLY A 81 4.31 -11.71 2.46
C GLY A 81 3.87 -13.16 2.27
N VAL A 82 3.66 -13.85 3.38
CA VAL A 82 3.05 -15.19 3.43
C VAL A 82 1.78 -15.13 4.27
N SER A 83 0.77 -15.94 3.96
CA SER A 83 -0.60 -15.87 4.53
C SER A 83 -1.26 -17.23 4.70
#